data_AF-A0A3B9GLM6-F1
#
_entry.id   AF-A0A3B9GLM6-F1
#
_cell.length_a   1.000
_cell.length_b   1.000
_cell.length_c   1.000
_cell.angle_alpha   90.00
_cell.angle_beta   90.00
_cell.angle_gamma   90.00
#
_symmetry.space_group_name_H-M   'P 1'
#
loop_
_entity.id
_entity.type
_entity.pdbx_description
1 polymer ?
#
loop_
_entity_poly.entity_id
_entity_poly.type
_entity_poly.pdbx_seq_one_letter_code
_entity_poly.pdbx_strand_id
1 'polypeptide(L)'
;MDSYIQGIFMLAGINLMAVLGLSLLTGFTGLFSFGHAGFMAIGAYTAAIMTSMLKLPFIVGIVAAGFTAAIFAYLIGRMTLKLKGDYFCIATLGFGEAIRLILDNFQGLGGSRGWPGVPAHTSMLNIFIAVVIGVLFLSNLVRSRHGRNLIAVREEELAAQIAGINVVRYKTLALVVSAIYAGVAGAF
;
A
#
# COMPACT_ATOMS: atom_id res chain seq x y z
N MET A 1 1.37 28.92 10.76
CA MET A 1 1.28 27.62 11.46
C MET A 1 2.69 27.24 11.87
N ASP A 2 2.90 26.81 13.11
CA ASP A 2 4.21 26.30 13.55
C ASP A 2 4.64 25.11 12.69
N SER A 3 5.93 25.04 12.37
CA SER A 3 6.55 23.91 11.64
C SER A 3 6.22 22.56 12.30
N TYR A 4 6.11 22.55 13.63
CA TYR A 4 5.70 21.39 14.41
C TYR A 4 4.28 20.90 14.07
N ILE A 5 3.32 21.81 14.02
CA ILE A 5 1.92 21.49 13.70
C ILE A 5 1.81 20.97 12.26
N GLN A 6 2.56 21.55 11.33
CA GLN A 6 2.63 21.05 9.95
C GLN A 6 3.19 19.63 9.88
N GLY A 7 4.24 19.32 10.65
CA GLY A 7 4.80 17.98 10.75
C GLY A 7 3.78 16.94 11.23
N ILE A 8 3.00 17.27 12.27
CA ILE A 8 1.93 16.40 12.77
C ILE A 8 0.88 16.14 11.69
N PHE A 9 0.42 17.17 10.97
CA PHE A 9 -0.56 17.00 9.90
C PHE A 9 -0.03 16.15 8.74
N MET A 10 1.24 16.30 8.37
CA MET A 10 1.86 15.47 7.35
C MET A 10 1.91 14.01 7.78
N LEU A 11 2.40 13.71 8.99
CA LEU A 11 2.44 12.35 9.53
C LEU A 11 1.04 11.73 9.65
N ALA A 12 0.06 12.51 10.09
CA ALA A 12 -1.33 12.09 10.16
C ALA A 12 -1.87 11.74 8.77
N GLY A 13 -1.61 12.57 7.75
CA GLY A 13 -2.05 12.31 6.38
C GLY A 13 -1.38 11.10 5.73
N ILE A 14 -0.09 10.88 5.98
CA ILE A 14 0.64 9.68 5.54
C ILE A 14 0.01 8.41 6.15
N ASN A 15 -0.22 8.41 7.47
CA ASN A 15 -0.86 7.29 8.15
C ASN A 15 -2.31 7.08 7.67
N LEU A 16 -3.05 8.15 7.40
CA LEU A 16 -4.40 8.07 6.86
C LEU A 16 -4.41 7.38 5.49
N MET A 17 -3.47 7.71 4.60
CA MET A 17 -3.30 7.00 3.32
C MET A 17 -3.02 5.52 3.50
N ALA A 18 -2.12 5.14 4.41
CA ALA A 18 -1.82 3.74 4.71
C ALA A 18 -3.06 3.01 5.26
N VAL A 19 -3.80 3.65 6.16
CA VAL A 19 -5.04 3.13 6.77
C VAL A 19 -6.16 3.00 5.73
N LEU A 20 -6.27 3.89 4.75
CA LEU A 20 -7.24 3.74 3.65
C LEU A 20 -6.99 2.44 2.88
N GLY A 21 -5.74 2.15 2.53
CA GLY A 21 -5.36 0.88 1.92
C GLY A 21 -5.71 -0.31 2.80
N LEU A 22 -5.33 -0.25 4.09
CA LEU A 22 -5.62 -1.30 5.06
C LEU A 22 -7.13 -1.54 5.20
N SER A 23 -7.93 -0.48 5.29
CA SER A 23 -9.39 -0.54 5.44
C SER A 23 -10.06 -1.22 4.25
N LEU A 24 -9.50 -1.10 3.03
CA LEU A 24 -9.99 -1.82 1.87
C LEU A 24 -9.87 -3.34 2.06
N LEU A 25 -8.67 -3.77 2.48
CA LEU A 25 -8.34 -5.17 2.59
C LEU A 25 -9.06 -5.79 3.80
N THR A 26 -8.86 -5.23 4.99
CA THR A 26 -9.43 -5.77 6.23
C THR A 26 -10.93 -5.53 6.30
N GLY A 27 -11.39 -4.34 5.96
CA GLY A 27 -12.78 -3.92 6.10
C GLY A 27 -13.70 -4.49 5.02
N PHE A 28 -13.27 -4.55 3.75
CA PHE A 28 -14.19 -4.98 2.68
C PHE A 28 -13.96 -6.41 2.20
N THR A 29 -12.78 -7.00 2.39
CA THR A 29 -12.55 -8.42 2.05
C THR A 29 -12.49 -9.37 3.23
N GLY A 30 -12.39 -8.86 4.46
CA GLY A 30 -12.20 -9.69 5.65
C GLY A 30 -10.80 -10.30 5.78
N LEU A 31 -9.86 -9.92 4.91
CA LEU A 31 -8.47 -10.40 4.96
C LEU A 31 -7.63 -9.48 5.84
N PHE A 32 -7.14 -10.02 6.95
CA PHE A 32 -6.17 -9.33 7.78
C PHE A 32 -4.77 -9.43 7.18
N SER A 33 -4.07 -8.31 7.02
CA SER A 33 -2.70 -8.30 6.53
C SER A 33 -1.84 -7.39 7.40
N PHE A 34 -0.64 -7.87 7.69
CA PHE A 34 0.40 -7.12 8.39
C PHE A 34 1.55 -6.72 7.45
N GLY A 35 1.39 -6.93 6.13
CA GLY A 35 2.41 -6.65 5.12
C GLY A 35 2.47 -5.20 4.65
N HIS A 36 1.55 -4.33 5.09
CA HIS A 36 1.47 -2.93 4.64
C HIS A 36 2.75 -2.13 4.85
N ALA A 37 3.45 -2.36 5.96
CA ALA A 37 4.76 -1.74 6.21
C ALA A 37 5.79 -2.11 5.13
N GLY A 38 5.74 -3.34 4.62
CA GLY A 38 6.60 -3.77 3.52
C GLY A 38 6.28 -3.04 2.21
N PHE A 39 5.01 -2.93 1.84
CA PHE A 39 4.60 -2.17 0.65
C PHE A 39 4.95 -0.68 0.76
N MET A 40 4.82 -0.12 1.97
CA MET A 40 5.24 1.24 2.27
C MET A 40 6.75 1.42 2.12
N ALA A 41 7.55 0.46 2.60
CA ALA A 41 9.00 0.48 2.42
C ALA A 41 9.41 0.40 0.94
N ILE A 42 8.77 -0.48 0.14
CA ILE A 42 9.01 -0.54 -1.31
C ILE A 42 8.71 0.82 -1.96
N GLY A 43 7.58 1.45 -1.59
CA GLY A 43 7.20 2.76 -2.10
C GLY A 43 8.20 3.85 -1.76
N ALA A 44 8.65 3.89 -0.50
CA ALA A 44 9.64 4.85 0.00
C ALA A 44 10.97 4.75 -0.77
N TYR A 45 11.50 3.54 -0.94
CA TYR A 45 12.75 3.34 -1.67
C TYR A 45 12.60 3.62 -3.17
N THR A 46 11.46 3.29 -3.76
CA THR A 46 11.19 3.61 -5.17
C THR A 46 11.18 5.13 -5.38
N ALA A 47 10.46 5.86 -4.52
CA ALA A 47 10.40 7.31 -4.57
C ALA A 47 11.78 7.93 -4.35
N ALA A 48 12.52 7.48 -3.32
CA ALA A 48 13.87 7.95 -3.02
C ALA A 48 14.83 7.79 -4.20
N ILE A 49 14.86 6.63 -4.85
CA ILE A 49 15.72 6.39 -6.01
C ILE A 49 15.32 7.30 -7.18
N MET A 50 14.03 7.44 -7.46
CA MET A 50 13.52 8.27 -8.56
C MET A 50 13.82 9.77 -8.35
N THR A 51 13.70 10.27 -7.12
CA THR A 51 13.96 11.67 -6.81
C THR A 51 15.44 11.98 -6.62
N SER A 52 16.21 11.09 -5.99
CA SER A 52 17.62 11.35 -5.67
C SER A 52 18.56 11.01 -6.81
N MET A 53 18.40 9.86 -7.48
CA MET A 53 19.29 9.45 -8.56
C MET A 53 18.87 10.06 -9.90
N LEU A 54 17.59 9.91 -10.24
CA LEU A 54 17.06 10.30 -11.56
C LEU A 54 16.60 11.77 -11.60
N LYS A 55 16.57 12.46 -10.44
CA LYS A 55 16.13 13.86 -10.30
C LYS A 55 14.78 14.14 -10.97
N LEU A 56 13.91 13.12 -10.99
CA LEU A 56 12.58 13.21 -11.58
C LEU A 56 11.63 13.99 -10.66
N PRO A 57 10.58 14.61 -11.21
CA PRO A 57 9.61 15.34 -10.41
C PRO A 57 8.93 14.41 -9.40
N PHE A 58 8.66 14.92 -8.21
CA PHE A 58 8.11 14.17 -7.08
C PHE A 58 6.82 13.40 -7.43
N ILE A 59 5.98 13.96 -8.30
CA ILE A 59 4.75 13.32 -8.78
C ILE A 59 5.03 11.99 -9.51
N VAL A 60 6.09 11.94 -10.33
CA VAL A 60 6.50 10.71 -11.02
C VAL A 60 7.02 9.69 -10.00
N GLY A 61 7.71 10.14 -8.96
CA GLY A 61 8.12 9.30 -7.83
C GLY A 61 6.92 8.65 -7.12
N ILE A 62 5.87 9.41 -6.83
CA ILE A 62 4.63 8.90 -6.20
C ILE A 62 3.94 7.86 -7.09
N VAL A 63 3.78 8.15 -8.38
CA VAL A 63 3.14 7.22 -9.32
C VAL A 63 3.96 5.94 -9.47
N ALA A 64 5.30 6.07 -9.57
CA ALA A 64 6.20 4.93 -9.63
C ALA A 64 6.12 4.07 -8.36
N ALA A 65 6.09 4.70 -7.17
CA ALA A 65 5.95 4.00 -5.89
C ALA A 65 4.65 3.21 -5.78
N GLY A 66 3.53 3.79 -6.23
CA GLY A 66 2.25 3.07 -6.31
C GLY A 66 2.34 1.88 -7.27
N PHE A 67 2.96 2.05 -8.43
CA PHE A 67 3.09 1.02 -9.44
C PHE A 67 4.02 -0.13 -9.02
N THR A 68 5.15 0.16 -8.39
CA THR A 68 6.06 -0.88 -7.86
C THR A 68 5.39 -1.66 -6.73
N ALA A 69 4.71 -0.98 -5.81
CA ALA A 69 3.93 -1.64 -4.76
C ALA A 69 2.82 -2.54 -5.35
N ALA A 70 2.14 -2.10 -6.41
CA ALA A 70 1.14 -2.90 -7.12
C ALA A 70 1.72 -4.20 -7.71
N ILE A 71 2.90 -4.12 -8.34
CA ILE A 71 3.58 -5.27 -8.93
C ILE A 71 3.93 -6.30 -7.85
N PHE A 72 4.57 -5.85 -6.77
CA PHE A 72 4.93 -6.74 -5.66
C PHE A 72 3.69 -7.33 -4.98
N ALA A 73 2.63 -6.55 -4.79
CA ALA A 73 1.37 -7.03 -4.23
C ALA A 73 0.67 -8.05 -5.12
N TYR A 74 0.72 -7.88 -6.44
CA TYR A 74 0.18 -8.88 -7.36
C TYR A 74 0.97 -10.19 -7.29
N LEU A 75 2.31 -10.11 -7.27
CA LEU A 75 3.18 -11.28 -7.16
C LEU A 75 2.93 -12.04 -5.85
N ILE A 76 2.86 -11.31 -4.74
CA ILE A 76 2.65 -11.88 -3.41
C ILE A 76 1.23 -12.39 -3.27
N GLY A 77 0.23 -11.64 -3.72
CA GLY A 77 -1.16 -12.08 -3.70
C GLY A 77 -1.34 -13.41 -4.40
N ARG A 78 -0.65 -13.63 -5.54
CA ARG A 78 -0.69 -14.91 -6.23
C ARG A 78 -0.11 -16.07 -5.39
N MET A 79 0.88 -15.79 -4.54
CA MET A 79 1.51 -16.79 -3.66
C MET A 79 0.72 -17.00 -2.36
N THR A 80 0.26 -15.92 -1.73
CA THR A 80 -0.30 -15.92 -0.37
C THR A 80 -1.80 -16.13 -0.32
N LEU A 81 -2.57 -15.75 -1.35
CA LEU A 81 -4.04 -15.88 -1.33
C LEU A 81 -4.54 -17.33 -1.46
N LYS A 82 -3.62 -18.30 -1.62
CA LYS A 82 -3.92 -19.73 -1.48
C LYS A 82 -4.01 -20.18 -0.02
N LEU A 83 -3.48 -19.36 0.91
CA LEU A 83 -3.51 -19.62 2.34
C LEU A 83 -4.86 -19.22 2.93
N LYS A 84 -5.37 -19.99 3.88
CA LYS A 84 -6.66 -19.73 4.54
C LYS A 84 -6.45 -19.19 5.96
N GLY A 85 -7.33 -18.28 6.38
CA GLY A 85 -7.33 -17.75 7.75
C GLY A 85 -6.00 -17.10 8.15
N ASP A 86 -5.53 -17.40 9.36
CA ASP A 86 -4.37 -16.76 9.98
C ASP A 86 -3.04 -17.02 9.24
N TYR A 87 -2.97 -18.07 8.42
CA TYR A 87 -1.79 -18.35 7.60
C TYR A 87 -1.49 -17.20 6.61
N PHE A 88 -2.53 -16.53 6.10
CA PHE A 88 -2.33 -15.34 5.25
C PHE A 88 -1.69 -14.19 6.04
N CYS A 89 -2.15 -13.95 7.27
CA CYS A 89 -1.60 -12.93 8.16
C CYS A 89 -0.12 -13.19 8.44
N ILE A 90 0.23 -14.42 8.82
CA ILE A 90 1.61 -14.85 9.12
C ILE A 90 2.50 -14.69 7.88
N ALA A 91 2.03 -15.11 6.71
CA ALA A 91 2.79 -14.96 5.47
C ALA A 91 3.06 -13.48 5.13
N THR A 92 2.08 -12.60 5.37
CA THR A 92 2.25 -11.16 5.10
C THR A 92 3.17 -10.46 6.11
N LEU A 93 3.21 -10.91 7.36
CA LEU A 93 4.24 -10.49 8.33
C LEU A 93 5.63 -10.89 7.84
N GLY A 94 5.79 -12.16 7.47
CA GLY A 94 7.06 -12.68 6.95
C GLY A 94 7.53 -11.92 5.71
N PHE A 95 6.61 -11.53 4.83
CA PHE A 95 6.92 -10.66 3.70
C PHE A 95 7.44 -9.27 4.12
N GLY A 96 6.74 -8.59 5.04
CA GLY A 96 7.16 -7.28 5.54
C GLY A 96 8.55 -7.34 6.19
N GLU A 97 8.79 -8.39 6.97
CA GLU A 97 10.08 -8.67 7.59
C GLU A 97 11.17 -8.97 6.57
N ALA A 98 10.88 -9.78 5.56
CA ALA A 98 11.83 -10.09 4.50
C ALA A 98 12.26 -8.84 3.73
N ILE A 99 11.34 -7.91 3.44
CA ILE A 99 11.71 -6.62 2.84
C ILE A 99 12.62 -5.85 3.76
N ARG A 100 12.26 -5.71 5.05
CA ARG A 100 13.10 -4.98 6.00
C ARG A 100 14.52 -5.52 6.02
N LEU A 101 14.67 -6.84 6.13
CA LEU A 101 15.97 -7.51 6.11
C LEU A 101 16.72 -7.28 4.80
N ILE A 102 16.06 -7.34 3.65
CA ILE A 102 16.69 -7.04 2.35
C ILE A 102 17.21 -5.60 2.32
N LEU A 103 16.40 -4.64 2.76
CA LEU A 103 16.77 -3.22 2.77
C LEU A 103 17.93 -2.94 3.74
N ASP A 104 17.93 -3.56 4.92
CA ASP A 104 18.99 -3.38 5.93
C ASP A 104 20.32 -4.01 5.52
N ASN A 105 20.29 -5.18 4.86
CA ASN A 105 21.51 -5.91 4.49
C ASN A 105 22.08 -5.48 3.13
N PHE A 106 21.25 -4.98 2.22
CA PHE A 106 21.70 -4.65 0.87
C PHE A 106 22.36 -3.26 0.83
N GLN A 107 23.69 -3.25 0.84
CA GLN A 107 24.47 -2.00 0.85
C GLN A 107 24.21 -1.09 -0.35
N GLY A 108 23.82 -1.65 -1.50
CA GLY A 108 23.47 -0.85 -2.69
C GLY A 108 22.23 0.03 -2.52
N LEU A 109 21.41 -0.22 -1.49
CA LEU A 109 20.23 0.57 -1.13
C LEU A 109 20.49 1.47 0.09
N GLY A 110 21.73 1.58 0.56
CA GLY A 110 22.11 2.35 1.75
C GLY A 110 22.12 1.54 3.06
N GLY A 111 21.68 0.27 3.02
CA GLY A 111 21.63 -0.61 4.19
C GLY A 111 20.79 -0.03 5.32
N SER A 112 21.20 -0.30 6.57
CA SER A 112 20.52 0.17 7.79
C SER A 112 20.43 1.70 7.95
N ARG A 113 21.18 2.48 7.15
CA ARG A 113 21.14 3.95 7.17
C ARG A 113 20.01 4.52 6.31
N GLY A 114 19.38 3.69 5.47
CA GLY A 114 18.44 4.14 4.46
C GLY A 114 19.10 4.94 3.33
N TRP A 115 18.29 5.48 2.43
CA TRP A 115 18.78 6.21 1.28
C TRP A 115 19.14 7.67 1.63
N PRO A 116 20.41 8.11 1.47
CA PRO A 116 20.81 9.46 1.81
C PRO A 116 20.40 10.48 0.73
N GLY A 117 20.15 11.72 1.14
CA GLY A 117 19.93 12.84 0.22
C GLY A 117 18.59 12.80 -0.52
N VAL A 118 17.54 12.30 0.12
CA VAL A 118 16.17 12.42 -0.39
C VAL A 118 15.72 13.88 -0.24
N PRO A 119 15.40 14.59 -1.34
CA PRO A 119 14.95 15.96 -1.25
C PRO A 119 13.54 16.01 -0.63
N ALA A 120 13.35 16.83 0.41
CA ALA A 120 12.08 17.01 1.09
C ALA A 120 11.12 17.85 0.24
N HIS A 121 10.45 17.22 -0.72
CA HIS A 121 9.37 17.82 -1.52
C HIS A 121 7.98 17.56 -0.94
N THR A 122 7.92 16.91 0.22
CA THR A 122 6.69 16.64 0.97
C THR A 122 6.14 17.96 1.52
N SER A 123 5.01 18.39 0.96
CA SER A 123 4.27 19.55 1.44
C SER A 123 2.94 19.11 2.02
N MET A 124 2.46 19.86 3.02
CA MET A 124 1.14 19.64 3.63
C MET A 124 0.03 19.61 2.56
N LEU A 125 0.14 20.47 1.55
CA LEU A 125 -0.82 20.56 0.46
C LEU A 125 -0.79 19.30 -0.43
N ASN A 126 0.39 18.77 -0.75
CA ASN A 126 0.53 17.56 -1.56
C ASN A 126 -0.09 16.33 -0.86
N ILE A 127 0.18 16.16 0.43
CA ILE A 127 -0.42 15.09 1.24
C ILE A 127 -1.93 15.27 1.33
N PHE A 128 -2.41 16.49 1.58
CA PHE A 128 -3.84 16.74 1.67
C PHE A 128 -4.57 16.41 0.35
N ILE A 129 -4.02 16.84 -0.79
CA ILE A 129 -4.55 16.50 -2.10
C ILE A 129 -4.53 14.97 -2.31
N ALA A 130 -3.43 14.30 -1.99
CA ALA A 130 -3.31 12.85 -2.13
C ALA A 130 -4.35 12.10 -1.27
N VAL A 131 -4.57 12.54 -0.03
CA VAL A 131 -5.60 12.00 0.86
C VAL A 131 -7.00 12.21 0.28
N VAL A 132 -7.34 13.42 -0.17
CA VAL A 132 -8.66 13.70 -0.76
C VAL A 132 -8.90 12.83 -2.00
N ILE A 133 -7.92 12.75 -2.90
CA ILE A 133 -8.00 11.89 -4.09
C ILE A 133 -8.15 10.43 -3.68
N GLY A 134 -7.36 9.97 -2.71
CA GLY A 134 -7.43 8.61 -2.16
C GLY A 134 -8.81 8.29 -1.59
N VAL A 135 -9.36 9.15 -0.73
CA VAL A 135 -10.70 8.96 -0.15
C VAL A 135 -11.77 8.90 -1.24
N LEU A 136 -11.72 9.81 -2.22
CA LEU A 136 -12.68 9.82 -3.34
C LEU A 136 -12.57 8.55 -4.18
N PHE A 137 -11.35 8.12 -4.52
CA PHE A 137 -11.12 6.89 -5.29
C PHE A 137 -11.62 5.66 -4.54
N LEU A 138 -11.29 5.53 -3.24
CA LEU A 138 -11.72 4.40 -2.42
C LEU A 138 -13.24 4.39 -2.26
N SER A 139 -13.85 5.54 -1.99
CA SER A 139 -15.30 5.68 -1.84
C SER A 139 -16.05 5.26 -3.12
N ASN A 140 -15.54 5.66 -4.28
CA ASN A 140 -16.09 5.26 -5.57
C ASN A 140 -15.89 3.76 -5.82
N LEU A 141 -14.73 3.20 -5.49
CA LEU A 141 -14.44 1.78 -5.64
C LEU A 141 -15.38 0.91 -4.77
N VAL A 142 -15.58 1.30 -3.51
CA VAL A 142 -16.47 0.61 -2.56
C VAL A 142 -17.93 0.66 -3.00
N ARG A 143 -18.40 1.81 -3.52
CA ARG A 143 -19.77 1.95 -4.05
C ARG A 143 -19.97 1.25 -5.40
N SER A 144 -18.89 0.91 -6.09
CA SER A 144 -18.95 0.24 -7.40
C SER A 144 -19.39 -1.23 -7.32
N ARG A 145 -19.58 -1.86 -8.48
CA ARG A 145 -19.76 -3.33 -8.59
C ARG A 145 -18.62 -4.12 -7.96
N HIS A 146 -17.39 -3.60 -8.00
CA HIS A 146 -16.23 -4.29 -7.46
C HIS A 146 -16.29 -4.32 -5.93
N GLY A 147 -16.65 -3.21 -5.28
CA GLY A 147 -16.83 -3.15 -3.83
C GLY A 147 -17.93 -4.09 -3.33
N ARG A 148 -19.07 -4.16 -4.01
CA ARG A 148 -20.14 -5.13 -3.69
C ARG A 148 -19.67 -6.58 -3.76
N ASN A 149 -18.87 -6.92 -4.77
CA ASN A 149 -18.30 -8.25 -4.88
C ASN A 149 -17.25 -8.54 -3.80
N LEU A 150 -16.47 -7.54 -3.37
CA LEU A 150 -15.55 -7.68 -2.23
C LEU A 150 -16.32 -7.99 -0.93
N ILE A 151 -17.41 -7.27 -0.68
CA ILE A 151 -18.26 -7.49 0.49
C ILE A 151 -18.89 -8.89 0.44
N ALA A 152 -19.39 -9.33 -0.72
CA ALA A 152 -19.93 -10.68 -0.87
C ALA A 152 -18.88 -11.77 -0.56
N VAL A 153 -17.63 -11.56 -0.98
CA VAL A 153 -16.50 -12.44 -0.66
C VAL A 153 -16.19 -12.45 0.83
N ARG A 154 -16.33 -11.30 1.52
CA ARG A 154 -16.11 -11.18 2.96
C ARG A 154 -17.17 -11.93 3.78
N GLU A 155 -18.44 -11.88 3.36
CA GLU A 155 -19.55 -12.52 4.09
C GLU A 155 -19.45 -14.05 4.04
N GLU A 156 -19.36 -14.62 2.83
CA GLU A 156 -19.20 -16.08 2.67
C GLU A 156 -18.52 -16.38 1.33
N GLU A 157 -17.28 -16.84 1.39
CA GLU A 157 -16.45 -17.10 0.21
C GLU A 157 -17.06 -18.18 -0.69
N LEU A 158 -17.61 -19.25 -0.09
CA LEU A 158 -18.12 -20.39 -0.84
C LEU A 158 -19.42 -20.02 -1.56
N ALA A 159 -20.30 -19.26 -0.92
CA ALA A 159 -21.52 -18.74 -1.52
C ALA A 159 -21.21 -17.75 -2.66
N ALA A 160 -20.23 -16.86 -2.46
CA ALA A 160 -19.79 -15.96 -3.52
C ALA A 160 -19.25 -16.70 -4.74
N GLN A 161 -18.51 -17.80 -4.54
CA GLN A 161 -18.04 -18.66 -5.65
C GLN A 161 -19.19 -19.32 -6.41
N ILE A 162 -20.20 -19.84 -5.68
CA ILE A 162 -21.40 -20.44 -6.30
C ILE A 162 -22.18 -19.39 -7.10
N ALA A 163 -22.24 -18.14 -6.63
CA ALA A 163 -22.83 -17.01 -7.34
C ALA A 163 -22.01 -16.55 -8.57
N GLY A 164 -20.91 -17.22 -8.91
CA GLY A 164 -20.07 -16.92 -10.07
C GLY A 164 -19.01 -15.84 -9.84
N ILE A 165 -18.80 -15.40 -8.59
CA ILE A 165 -17.78 -14.40 -8.25
C ILE A 165 -16.43 -15.11 -8.13
N ASN A 166 -15.43 -14.64 -8.90
CA ASN A 166 -14.08 -15.15 -8.79
C ASN A 166 -13.38 -14.57 -7.54
N VAL A 167 -13.51 -15.27 -6.40
CA VAL A 167 -12.94 -14.87 -5.10
C VAL A 167 -11.47 -14.48 -5.20
N VAL A 168 -10.65 -15.32 -5.86
CA VAL A 168 -9.20 -15.09 -5.95
C VAL A 168 -8.89 -13.77 -6.66
N ARG A 169 -9.58 -13.47 -7.77
CA ARG A 169 -9.39 -12.22 -8.52
C ARG A 169 -9.78 -10.97 -7.72
N TYR A 170 -10.84 -11.07 -6.92
CA TYR A 170 -11.30 -9.94 -6.11
C TYR A 170 -10.40 -9.72 -4.90
N LYS A 171 -9.91 -10.79 -4.26
CA LYS A 171 -8.90 -10.69 -3.21
C LYS A 171 -7.55 -10.15 -3.72
N THR A 172 -7.09 -10.57 -4.90
CA THR A 172 -5.87 -9.99 -5.51
C THR A 172 -6.05 -8.52 -5.83
N LEU A 173 -7.19 -8.13 -6.40
CA LEU A 173 -7.49 -6.73 -6.70
C LEU A 173 -7.48 -5.88 -5.42
N ALA A 174 -8.13 -6.35 -4.35
CA ALA A 174 -8.13 -5.65 -3.08
C ALA A 174 -6.72 -5.46 -2.51
N LEU A 175 -5.89 -6.52 -2.55
CA LEU A 175 -4.50 -6.46 -2.10
C LEU A 175 -3.67 -5.48 -2.93
N VAL A 176 -3.81 -5.51 -4.26
CA VAL A 176 -3.08 -4.61 -5.17
C VAL A 176 -3.48 -3.16 -4.92
N VAL A 177 -4.77 -2.85 -4.86
CA VAL A 177 -5.23 -1.49 -4.57
C VAL A 177 -4.75 -1.04 -3.20
N SER A 178 -4.91 -1.89 -2.18
CA SER A 178 -4.41 -1.64 -0.83
C SER A 178 -2.90 -1.34 -0.80
N ALA A 179 -2.09 -2.09 -1.56
CA ALA A 179 -0.66 -1.87 -1.64
C ALA A 179 -0.30 -0.58 -2.39
N ILE A 180 -1.08 -0.16 -3.40
CA ILE A 180 -0.91 1.15 -4.04
C ILE A 180 -1.03 2.27 -3.00
N TYR A 181 -2.06 2.21 -2.13
CA TYR A 181 -2.22 3.18 -1.04
C TYR A 181 -1.02 3.17 -0.08
N ALA A 182 -0.55 1.99 0.32
CA ALA A 182 0.62 1.87 1.19
C ALA A 182 1.92 2.38 0.52
N GLY A 183 2.14 2.06 -0.76
CA GLY A 183 3.29 2.51 -1.52
C GLY A 183 3.29 4.03 -1.76
N VAL A 184 2.14 4.60 -2.08
CA VAL A 184 1.96 6.05 -2.18
C VAL A 184 2.19 6.72 -0.83
N ALA A 185 1.68 6.14 0.27
CA ALA A 185 1.94 6.65 1.62
C ALA A 185 3.44 6.66 1.94
N GLY A 186 4.18 5.63 1.55
CA GLY A 186 5.63 5.55 1.76
C GLY A 186 6.44 6.51 0.90
N ALA A 187 5.89 7.01 -0.21
CA ALA A 187 6.57 7.97 -1.07
C ALA A 187 6.64 9.40 -0.50
N PHE A 188 5.80 9.72 0.50
CA PHE A 188 5.73 11.02 1.16
C PHE A 188 6.58 11.07 2.43
#